data_AF-A0A8X6F4T6-F1
#
_entry.id   AF-A0A8X6F4T6-F1
#
_cell.length_a   1.000
_cell.length_b   1.000
_cell.length_c   1.000
_cell.angle_alpha   90.00
_cell.angle_beta   90.00
_cell.angle_gamma   90.00
#
_symmetry.space_group_name_H-M   'P 1'
#
loop_
_entity.id
_entity.type
_entity.pdbx_description
1 polymer ?
#
loop_
_entity_poly.entity_id
_entity_poly.type
_entity_poly.pdbx_seq_one_letter_code
_entity_poly.pdbx_strand_id
1 'polypeptide(L)'
;MPKRKCSFNVSLQAKYPLIKQINTPSDVRCEKYRTEFSVYYSDAGDIEQHLKSEKHKNADRVAASSSSMLHFFKKSDAPTSKDLDITAAEGVWAYYTIQE
;
A
#
# COMPACT_ATOMS: atom_id res chain seq x y z
N MET A 1 1.77 -35.10 0.59
CA MET A 1 0.38 -34.74 0.92
C MET A 1 -0.16 -33.83 -0.18
N PRO A 2 -1.34 -34.08 -0.77
CA PRO A 2 -1.92 -33.19 -1.77
C PRO A 2 -2.17 -31.81 -1.14
N LYS A 3 -1.67 -30.72 -1.76
CA LYS A 3 -1.99 -29.37 -1.31
C LYS A 3 -3.50 -29.14 -1.49
N ARG A 4 -4.18 -28.65 -0.45
CA ARG A 4 -5.60 -28.31 -0.55
C ARG A 4 -5.75 -27.16 -1.53
N LYS A 5 -6.68 -27.33 -2.48
CA LYS A 5 -7.05 -26.26 -3.43
C LYS A 5 -7.96 -25.29 -2.69
N CYS A 6 -7.62 -24.00 -2.70
CA CYS A 6 -8.42 -22.95 -2.07
C CYS A 6 -9.07 -22.03 -3.10
N SER A 7 -10.22 -21.48 -2.74
CA SER A 7 -10.98 -20.48 -3.49
C SER A 7 -11.22 -19.25 -2.62
N PHE A 8 -11.17 -18.08 -3.23
CA PHE A 8 -11.50 -16.82 -2.59
C PHE A 8 -12.95 -16.85 -2.09
N ASN A 9 -13.12 -16.68 -0.78
CA ASN A 9 -14.40 -16.80 -0.09
C ASN A 9 -14.78 -15.47 0.59
N VAL A 10 -16.03 -15.36 1.03
CA VAL A 10 -16.55 -14.13 1.66
C VAL A 10 -15.77 -13.77 2.93
N SER A 11 -15.29 -14.75 3.70
CA SER A 11 -14.46 -14.49 4.90
C SER A 11 -13.10 -13.87 4.58
N LEU A 12 -12.45 -14.27 3.49
CA LEU A 12 -11.21 -13.67 3.00
C LEU A 12 -11.43 -12.28 2.45
N GLN A 13 -12.53 -12.09 1.73
CA GLN A 13 -12.90 -10.77 1.23
C GLN A 13 -13.16 -9.79 2.39
N ALA A 14 -13.80 -10.25 3.46
CA ALA A 14 -14.00 -9.45 4.67
C ALA A 14 -12.67 -9.11 5.36
N LYS A 15 -11.71 -10.04 5.39
CA LYS A 15 -10.38 -9.81 5.98
C LYS A 15 -9.48 -8.92 5.11
N TYR A 16 -9.61 -9.02 3.78
CA TYR A 16 -8.81 -8.29 2.81
C TYR A 16 -9.70 -7.56 1.80
N PRO A 17 -10.33 -6.43 2.18
CA PRO A 17 -11.28 -5.70 1.32
C PRO A 17 -10.64 -5.11 0.06
N LEU A 18 -9.31 -4.95 0.05
CA LEU A 18 -8.52 -4.44 -1.08
C LEU A 18 -8.35 -5.48 -2.20
N ILE A 19 -8.77 -6.71 -1.98
CA ILE A 19 -8.60 -7.83 -2.90
C ILE A 19 -9.95 -8.20 -3.48
N LYS A 20 -10.03 -8.20 -4.80
CA LYS A 20 -11.24 -8.55 -5.55
C LYS A 20 -11.00 -9.81 -6.36
N GLN A 21 -11.98 -10.70 -6.38
CA GLN A 21 -11.97 -11.84 -7.28
C GLN A 21 -12.11 -11.37 -8.74
N ILE A 22 -11.42 -12.07 -9.64
CA ILE A 22 -11.47 -11.83 -11.10
C ILE A 22 -12.04 -13.06 -11.82
N ASN A 23 -11.26 -13.66 -12.73
CA ASN A 23 -11.76 -14.64 -13.71
C ASN A 23 -12.09 -16.00 -13.11
N THR A 24 -11.23 -16.50 -12.21
CA THR A 24 -11.43 -17.81 -11.57
C THR A 24 -11.69 -17.63 -10.08
N PRO A 25 -12.31 -18.60 -9.40
CA PRO A 25 -12.52 -18.54 -7.95
C PRO A 25 -11.24 -18.42 -7.14
N SER A 26 -10.08 -18.73 -7.73
CA SER A 26 -8.78 -18.64 -7.07
C SER A 26 -7.94 -17.47 -7.55
N ASP A 27 -8.33 -16.79 -8.64
CA ASP A 27 -7.61 -15.63 -9.14
C ASP A 27 -8.20 -14.36 -8.56
N VAL A 28 -7.31 -13.55 -8.01
CA VAL A 28 -7.64 -12.32 -7.32
C VAL A 28 -6.78 -11.18 -7.82
N ARG A 29 -7.30 -9.98 -7.70
CA ARG A 29 -6.63 -8.73 -8.05
C ARG A 29 -6.59 -7.83 -6.84
N CYS A 30 -5.40 -7.31 -6.53
CA CYS A 30 -5.30 -6.23 -5.56
C CYS A 30 -5.72 -4.92 -6.24
N GLU A 31 -6.77 -4.28 -5.75
CA GLU A 31 -7.30 -3.03 -6.32
C GLU A 31 -6.31 -1.87 -6.16
N LYS A 32 -5.56 -1.87 -5.05
CA LYS A 32 -4.58 -0.81 -4.72
C LYS A 32 -3.42 -0.75 -5.73
N TYR A 33 -2.99 -1.88 -6.30
CA TYR A 33 -1.84 -1.94 -7.22
C TYR A 33 -2.14 -2.59 -8.56
N ARG A 34 -3.43 -2.90 -8.79
CA ARG A 34 -3.95 -3.50 -10.02
C ARG A 34 -3.25 -4.79 -10.45
N THR A 35 -2.55 -5.46 -9.52
CA THR A 35 -1.78 -6.68 -9.76
C THR A 35 -2.66 -7.90 -9.52
N GLU A 36 -2.56 -8.87 -10.42
CA GLU A 36 -3.30 -10.12 -10.39
C GLU A 36 -2.42 -11.24 -9.83
N PHE A 37 -2.98 -12.09 -8.98
CA PHE A 37 -2.31 -13.25 -8.39
C PHE A 37 -3.32 -14.33 -8.02
N SER A 38 -2.83 -15.54 -7.75
CA SER A 38 -3.68 -16.69 -7.41
C SER A 38 -3.53 -17.07 -5.94
N VAL A 39 -4.65 -17.33 -5.27
CA VAL A 39 -4.73 -17.81 -3.88
C VAL A 39 -4.95 -19.33 -3.77
N TYR A 40 -4.71 -20.03 -4.89
CA TYR A 40 -5.08 -21.44 -5.07
C TYR A 40 -4.47 -22.41 -4.06
N TYR A 41 -3.30 -22.11 -3.49
CA TYR A 41 -2.54 -23.07 -2.68
C TYR A 41 -2.47 -22.71 -1.20
N SER A 42 -2.32 -21.42 -0.87
CA SER A 42 -2.03 -20.97 0.49
C SER A 42 -3.01 -19.91 0.98
N ASP A 43 -3.98 -19.54 0.16
CA ASP A 43 -5.07 -18.65 0.51
C ASP A 43 -4.60 -17.31 1.13
N ALA A 44 -4.84 -17.10 2.42
CA ALA A 44 -4.34 -15.96 3.19
C ALA A 44 -2.80 -15.84 3.17
N GLY A 45 -2.07 -16.95 3.08
CA GLY A 45 -0.61 -16.94 2.97
C GLY A 45 -0.13 -16.31 1.66
N ASP A 46 -0.80 -16.62 0.54
CA ASP A 46 -0.47 -16.03 -0.77
C ASP A 46 -0.78 -14.53 -0.77
N ILE A 47 -1.86 -14.12 -0.10
CA ILE A 47 -2.22 -12.72 0.13
C ILE A 47 -1.17 -12.00 0.98
N GLU A 48 -0.81 -12.55 2.13
CA GLU A 48 0.17 -11.92 3.03
C GLU A 48 1.56 -11.81 2.40
N GLN A 49 1.96 -12.83 1.62
CA GLN A 49 3.18 -12.78 0.82
C GLN A 49 3.10 -11.69 -0.26
N HIS A 50 1.94 -11.54 -0.93
CA HIS A 50 1.72 -10.45 -1.87
C HIS A 50 1.84 -9.08 -1.20
N LEU A 51 1.23 -8.87 -0.03
CA LEU A 51 1.32 -7.62 0.73
C LEU A 51 2.76 -7.29 1.16
N LYS A 52 3.58 -8.31 1.46
CA LYS A 52 5.00 -8.15 1.80
C LYS A 52 5.92 -8.02 0.59
N SER A 53 5.40 -8.25 -0.62
CA SER A 53 6.18 -8.23 -1.86
C SER A 53 6.76 -6.84 -2.13
N GLU A 54 7.96 -6.82 -2.69
CA GLU A 54 8.61 -5.58 -3.13
C GLU A 54 7.77 -4.82 -4.17
N LYS A 55 6.96 -5.52 -4.97
CA LYS A 55 6.02 -4.87 -5.90
C LYS A 55 4.99 -4.01 -5.17
N HIS A 56 4.51 -4.48 -4.02
CA HIS A 56 3.57 -3.77 -3.16
C HIS A 56 4.23 -2.52 -2.55
N LYS A 57 5.42 -2.70 -1.97
CA LYS A 57 6.22 -1.60 -1.39
C LYS A 57 6.59 -0.54 -2.42
N ASN A 58 7.01 -0.95 -3.62
CA ASN A 58 7.38 -0.04 -4.70
C ASN A 58 6.17 0.76 -5.18
N ALA A 59 5.01 0.13 -5.29
CA ALA A 59 3.81 0.82 -5.72
C ALA A 59 3.23 1.73 -4.63
N ASP A 60 3.43 1.42 -3.34
CA ASP A 60 3.18 2.35 -2.24
C ASP A 60 4.09 3.58 -2.31
N ARG A 61 5.39 3.37 -2.56
CA ARG A 61 6.33 4.47 -2.76
C ARG A 61 5.93 5.35 -3.94
N VAL A 62 5.51 4.76 -5.06
CA VAL A 62 5.04 5.51 -6.23
C VAL A 62 3.77 6.30 -5.91
N ALA A 63 2.80 5.69 -5.23
CA ALA A 63 1.57 6.37 -4.81
C ALA A 63 1.83 7.51 -3.80
N ALA A 64 2.79 7.35 -2.90
CA ALA A 64 3.22 8.43 -2.01
C ALA A 64 3.91 9.56 -2.78
N SER A 65 4.76 9.23 -3.76
CA SER A 65 5.49 10.21 -4.57
C SER A 65 4.63 10.99 -5.55
N SER A 66 3.43 10.50 -5.90
CA SER A 66 2.52 11.18 -6.82
C SER A 66 1.76 12.34 -6.16
N SER A 67 1.73 12.39 -4.83
CA SER A 67 1.14 13.49 -4.06
C SER A 67 2.18 14.55 -3.77
N SER A 68 1.88 15.83 -4.02
CA SER A 68 2.82 16.90 -3.69
C SER A 68 3.04 16.96 -2.18
N MET A 69 4.29 16.89 -1.72
CA MET A 69 4.62 17.03 -0.30
C MET A 69 4.12 18.35 0.31
N LEU A 70 3.93 19.37 -0.53
CA LEU A 70 3.35 20.67 -0.19
C LEU A 70 1.91 20.61 0.33
N HIS A 71 1.21 19.49 0.17
CA HIS A 71 -0.13 19.31 0.75
C HIS A 71 -0.08 18.99 2.25
N PHE A 72 1.04 18.47 2.75
CA PHE A 72 1.19 18.14 4.17
C PHE A 72 1.65 19.33 5.01
N PHE A 73 2.34 20.29 4.39
CA PHE A 73 2.74 21.52 5.06
C PHE A 73 1.58 22.51 5.19
N LYS A 74 1.59 23.28 6.28
CA LYS A 74 0.61 24.32 6.51
C LYS A 74 0.74 25.41 5.44
N LYS A 75 -0.29 25.56 4.61
CA LYS A 75 -0.38 26.68 3.66
C LYS A 75 -0.68 27.96 4.42
N SER A 76 0.26 28.89 4.44
CA SER A 76 0.05 30.25 4.92
C SER A 76 0.27 31.23 3.78
N ASP A 77 -0.70 32.13 3.56
CA ASP A 77 -0.62 33.15 2.50
C ASP A 77 0.44 34.24 2.81
N ALA A 78 0.89 34.31 4.07
CA ALA A 78 2.01 35.13 4.53
C ALA A 78 2.81 34.37 5.60
N PRO A 79 3.85 33.59 5.23
CA PRO A 79 4.64 32.82 6.18
C PRO A 79 5.46 33.75 7.08
N THR A 80 5.36 33.55 8.40
CA THR A 80 6.27 34.19 9.36
C THR A 80 7.61 33.45 9.36
N SER A 81 8.72 34.09 9.77
CA SER A 81 10.02 33.40 9.84
C SER A 81 9.96 32.10 10.66
N LYS A 82 9.16 32.08 11.73
CA LYS A 82 8.95 30.90 12.57
C LYS A 82 8.23 29.76 11.83
N ASP A 83 7.32 30.07 10.92
CA ASP A 83 6.61 29.05 10.13
C ASP A 83 7.58 28.37 9.15
N LEU A 84 8.57 29.12 8.63
CA LEU A 84 9.63 28.58 7.78
C LEU A 84 10.56 27.65 8.56
N ASP A 85 10.95 28.02 9.78
CA ASP A 85 11.80 27.17 10.65
C ASP A 85 11.10 25.85 11.01
N ILE A 86 9.81 25.90 11.31
CA ILE A 86 8.99 24.72 11.60
C ILE A 86 8.88 23.82 10.36
N THR A 87 8.56 24.41 9.21
CA THR A 87 8.47 23.68 7.93
C THR A 87 9.79 23.00 7.57
N ALA A 88 10.92 23.69 7.79
CA ALA A 88 12.24 23.12 7.58
C ALA A 88 12.53 21.95 8.53
N ALA A 89 12.20 22.09 9.82
CA ALA A 89 12.36 21.00 10.79
C ALA A 89 11.49 19.78 10.45
N GLU A 90 10.24 19.99 10.05
CA GLU A 90 9.33 18.94 9.60
C GLU A 90 9.83 18.24 8.33
N GLY A 91 10.31 19.00 7.34
CA GLY A 91 10.89 18.44 6.12
C GLY A 91 12.14 17.61 6.38
N VAL A 92 13.01 18.07 7.27
CA VAL A 92 14.22 17.35 7.69
C VAL A 92 13.85 16.05 8.43
N TRP A 93 12.89 16.12 9.36
CA TRP A 93 12.41 14.94 10.09
C TRP A 93 11.81 13.88 9.17
N ALA A 94 10.97 14.31 8.21
CA ALA A 94 10.40 13.41 7.21
C ALA A 94 11.47 12.75 6.33
N TYR A 95 12.50 13.50 5.92
CA TYR A 95 13.62 12.96 5.13
C TYR A 95 14.38 11.87 5.87
N TYR A 96 14.71 12.10 7.14
CA TYR A 96 15.46 11.11 7.95
C TYR A 96 14.62 9.89 8.36
N THR A 97 13.29 10.00 8.40
CA THR A 97 12.41 8.87 8.76
C THR A 97 12.25 7.86 7.61
N ILE A 98 12.50 8.26 6.36
CA ILE A 98 12.32 7.41 5.17
C ILE A 98 13.61 6.67 4.78
N GLN A 99 14.78 7.04 5.34
CA GLN A 99 16.03 6.29 5.15
C GLN A 99 16.03 5.02 6.03
N GLU A 100 15.27 3.99 5.64
CA GLU A 100 15.37 2.60 6.11
C GLU A 100 15.27 1.59 4.96
#